data_AF-A0A2G2Z258-F1
#
_entry.id   AF-A0A2G2Z258-F1
#
_cell.length_a   1.000
_cell.length_b   1.000
_cell.length_c   1.000
_cell.angle_alpha   90.00
_cell.angle_beta   90.00
_cell.angle_gamma   90.00
#
_symmetry.space_group_name_H-M   'P 1'
#
loop_
_entity.id
_entity.type
_entity.pdbx_description
1 polymer ?
#
loop_
_entity_poly.entity_id
_entity_poly.type
_entity_poly.pdbx_seq_one_letter_code
_entity_poly.pdbx_strand_id
1 'polypeptide(L)'
;MLSKCGEGESSLERLASVVGWSISTLRPLMFGVAPYNPILGETHHVSRASLNVLLEQVSHHPPVTVLYATDEKENIEMIWCHNPVPKFYGTKIETEVHGKKELKLLNRQETYVMNSPMLVIRLLPFPGVDWVGNVTIKCEETDLQADLYYRGSSFLSNRGNRSIKGKIFVPSTSKTICEINGHWDRTVTTKDITTGKVSEIYNAKEALSGMTTPTVKDPKIVKPFESTVVWAEVSQAILSRNWVKAKQAKTIVEETERELAKERKSKSEIWVPKHFTVSYSKESGWAPTPNERWVPPAPIIVPT
;
A
#
# COMPACT_ATOMS: atom_id res chain seq x y z
N MET A 1 -1.27 -6.88 -13.23
CA MET A 1 -1.04 -5.44 -13.46
C MET A 1 0.42 -5.07 -13.25
N LEU A 2 1.07 -5.50 -12.17
CA LEU A 2 2.47 -5.16 -11.90
C LEU A 2 3.45 -5.56 -13.03
N SER A 3 3.34 -6.77 -13.60
CA SER A 3 4.19 -7.20 -14.74
C SER A 3 4.09 -6.25 -15.94
N LYS A 4 2.86 -5.81 -16.27
CA LYS A 4 2.58 -4.88 -17.38
C LYS A 4 3.34 -3.56 -17.28
N CYS A 5 3.77 -3.15 -16.08
CA CYS A 5 4.60 -1.95 -15.91
C CYS A 5 5.92 -2.03 -16.69
N GLY A 6 6.54 -3.22 -16.76
CA GLY A 6 7.81 -3.44 -17.49
C GLY A 6 7.65 -3.73 -18.99
N GLU A 7 6.44 -4.10 -19.41
CA GLU A 7 6.13 -4.57 -20.78
C GLU A 7 5.97 -3.41 -21.79
N GLY A 8 5.65 -2.19 -21.33
CA GLY A 8 5.45 -1.04 -22.24
C GLY A 8 6.72 -0.69 -23.04
N GLU A 9 6.56 -0.42 -24.34
CA GLU A 9 7.69 -0.12 -25.24
C GLU A 9 8.22 1.29 -25.01
N SER A 10 7.31 2.26 -24.89
CA SER A 10 7.65 3.65 -24.57
C SER A 10 7.63 3.93 -23.06
N SER A 11 8.44 4.89 -22.59
CA SER A 11 8.40 5.36 -21.20
C SER A 11 7.02 5.89 -20.79
N LEU A 12 6.27 6.47 -21.74
CA LEU A 12 4.89 6.93 -21.50
C LEU A 12 3.94 5.78 -21.21
N GLU A 13 4.00 4.69 -21.99
CA GLU A 13 3.18 3.49 -21.77
C GLU A 13 3.51 2.81 -20.45
N ARG A 14 4.80 2.75 -20.09
CA ARG A 14 5.25 2.23 -18.80
C ARG A 14 4.74 3.09 -17.64
N LEU A 15 4.89 4.41 -17.68
CA LEU A 15 4.34 5.29 -16.65
C LEU A 15 2.81 5.17 -16.56
N ALA A 16 2.10 5.12 -17.69
CA ALA A 16 0.64 4.91 -17.69
C ALA A 16 0.24 3.57 -17.02
N SER A 17 1.02 2.52 -17.25
CA SER A 17 0.84 1.21 -16.61
C SER A 17 1.15 1.26 -15.11
N VAL A 18 2.20 1.98 -14.70
CA VAL A 18 2.53 2.23 -13.29
C VAL A 18 1.41 3.01 -12.59
N VAL A 19 0.82 4.01 -13.25
CA VAL A 19 -0.37 4.72 -12.76
C VAL A 19 -1.53 3.76 -12.55
N GLY A 20 -1.85 2.95 -13.56
CA GLY A 20 -2.92 1.95 -13.49
C GLY A 20 -2.72 0.95 -12.36
N TRP A 21 -1.50 0.44 -12.20
CA TRP A 21 -1.13 -0.45 -11.10
C TRP A 21 -1.21 0.25 -9.74
N SER A 22 -0.76 1.50 -9.62
CA SER A 22 -0.84 2.26 -8.36
C SER A 22 -2.29 2.45 -7.92
N ILE A 23 -3.19 2.83 -8.84
CA ILE A 23 -4.63 2.90 -8.61
C ILE A 23 -5.17 1.52 -8.15
N SER A 24 -4.71 0.44 -8.78
CA SER A 24 -5.11 -0.93 -8.43
C SER A 24 -4.72 -1.37 -7.03
N THR A 25 -3.87 -0.63 -6.30
CA THR A 25 -3.56 -0.94 -4.90
C THR A 25 -4.61 -0.41 -3.92
N LEU A 26 -5.50 0.48 -4.35
CA LEU A 26 -6.60 0.96 -3.53
C LEU A 26 -7.72 -0.07 -3.43
N ARG A 27 -8.36 -0.12 -2.27
CA ARG A 27 -9.52 -0.98 -2.02
C ARG A 27 -10.68 -0.15 -1.46
N PRO A 28 -11.93 -0.45 -1.88
CA PRO A 28 -13.10 0.03 -1.16
C PRO A 28 -13.05 -0.51 0.27
N LEU A 29 -13.11 0.40 1.25
CA LEU A 29 -13.12 0.05 2.66
C LEU A 29 -14.56 0.09 3.20
N MET A 30 -14.88 -0.85 4.07
CA MET A 30 -16.16 -0.88 4.79
C MET A 30 -16.08 0.07 5.99
N PHE A 31 -17.08 0.95 6.13
CA PHE A 31 -17.19 1.80 7.31
C PHE A 31 -17.34 0.93 8.57
N GLY A 32 -16.67 1.33 9.65
CA GLY A 32 -16.69 0.60 10.93
C GLY A 32 -15.72 -0.57 11.02
N VAL A 33 -14.93 -0.84 9.98
CA VAL A 33 -13.87 -1.86 10.00
C VAL A 33 -12.51 -1.17 9.95
N ALA A 34 -11.65 -1.48 10.93
CA ALA A 34 -10.26 -1.05 10.97
C ALA A 34 -9.35 -2.29 10.93
N PRO A 35 -8.18 -2.21 10.24
CA PRO A 35 -7.19 -3.27 10.33
C PRO A 35 -6.65 -3.37 11.76
N TYR A 36 -6.08 -4.52 12.09
CA TYR A 36 -5.31 -4.65 13.33
C TYR A 36 -4.10 -3.72 13.28
N ASN A 37 -3.72 -3.15 14.43
CA ASN A 37 -2.47 -2.41 14.55
C ASN A 37 -1.35 -3.42 14.81
N PRO A 38 -0.41 -3.65 13.87
CA PRO A 38 0.57 -4.71 14.03
C PRO A 38 1.46 -4.52 15.27
N ILE A 39 1.84 -5.62 15.90
CA ILE A 39 2.82 -5.59 17.00
C ILE A 39 4.23 -5.32 16.45
N LEU A 40 5.14 -4.87 17.30
CA LEU A 40 6.51 -4.59 16.85
C LEU A 40 7.21 -5.87 16.38
N GLY A 41 7.81 -5.84 15.19
CA GLY A 41 8.45 -7.01 14.58
C GLY A 41 7.48 -8.00 13.93
N GLU A 42 6.18 -7.71 13.90
CA GLU A 42 5.21 -8.52 13.16
C GLU A 42 5.57 -8.55 11.67
N THR A 43 5.53 -9.74 11.05
CA THR A 43 5.79 -9.91 9.61
C THR A 43 4.58 -10.40 8.84
N HIS A 44 4.54 -10.10 7.55
CA HIS A 44 3.66 -10.80 6.62
C HIS A 44 4.44 -11.18 5.37
N HIS A 45 4.71 -12.46 5.19
CA HIS A 45 5.50 -12.98 4.07
C HIS A 45 4.61 -13.80 3.14
N VAL A 46 4.42 -13.32 1.90
CA VAL A 46 3.53 -13.93 0.91
C VAL A 46 4.14 -13.98 -0.50
N SER A 47 3.91 -15.08 -1.22
CA SER A 47 4.35 -15.28 -2.60
C SER A 47 3.17 -15.47 -3.54
N ARG A 48 3.32 -14.97 -4.77
CA ARG A 48 2.40 -15.25 -5.89
C ARG A 48 3.20 -15.43 -7.16
N ALA A 49 3.20 -16.65 -7.70
CA ALA A 49 4.10 -17.03 -8.80
C ALA A 49 5.56 -16.68 -8.46
N SER A 50 6.23 -15.84 -9.25
CA SER A 50 7.61 -15.37 -9.02
C SER A 50 7.72 -14.15 -8.10
N LEU A 51 6.61 -13.48 -7.78
CA LEU A 51 6.61 -12.31 -6.91
C LEU A 51 6.61 -12.75 -5.44
N ASN A 52 7.62 -12.31 -4.70
CA ASN A 52 7.73 -12.50 -3.25
C ASN A 52 7.58 -11.16 -2.55
N VAL A 53 6.78 -11.11 -1.47
CA VAL A 53 6.45 -9.89 -0.73
C VAL A 53 6.66 -10.14 0.76
N LEU A 54 7.45 -9.30 1.41
CA LEU A 54 7.73 -9.34 2.84
C LEU A 54 7.37 -8.00 3.47
N LEU A 55 6.58 -8.02 4.53
CA LEU A 55 6.30 -6.87 5.36
C LEU A 55 6.90 -7.09 6.75
N GLU A 56 7.36 -6.01 7.38
CA GLU A 56 7.74 -5.97 8.80
C GLU A 56 7.25 -4.69 9.46
N GLN A 57 6.65 -4.79 10.66
CA GLN A 57 6.37 -3.65 11.52
C GLN A 57 7.65 -3.19 12.22
N VAL A 58 8.34 -2.20 11.63
CA VAL A 58 9.65 -1.72 12.10
C VAL A 58 9.57 -0.74 13.28
N SER A 59 8.38 -0.17 13.52
CA SER A 59 8.11 0.71 14.67
C SER A 59 6.64 0.62 15.08
N HIS A 60 6.35 0.76 16.38
CA HIS A 60 4.97 0.75 16.92
C HIS A 60 4.50 2.14 17.37
N HIS A 61 5.40 2.98 17.87
CA HIS A 61 5.11 4.36 18.30
C HIS A 61 6.18 5.34 17.78
N PRO A 62 5.96 5.98 16.61
CA PRO A 62 4.78 5.87 15.74
C PRO A 62 4.72 4.53 14.98
N PRO A 63 3.54 4.10 14.49
CA PRO A 63 3.41 2.86 13.73
C PRO A 63 4.06 3.01 12.34
N VAL A 64 5.02 2.15 12.03
CA VAL A 64 5.68 2.09 10.72
C VAL A 64 5.82 0.65 10.26
N THR A 65 5.31 0.38 9.07
CA THR A 65 5.46 -0.89 8.37
C THR A 65 6.30 -0.69 7.13
N VAL A 66 7.25 -1.57 6.86
CA VAL A 66 8.01 -1.59 5.61
C VAL A 66 7.60 -2.82 4.82
N LEU A 67 7.27 -2.62 3.55
CA LEU A 67 7.04 -3.67 2.58
C LEU A 67 8.23 -3.68 1.61
N TYR A 68 8.79 -4.87 1.38
CA TYR A 68 9.72 -5.14 0.31
C TYR A 68 9.18 -6.26 -0.58
N ALA A 69 9.19 -6.05 -1.88
CA ALA A 69 8.71 -7.02 -2.84
C ALA A 69 9.66 -7.13 -4.02
N THR A 70 9.91 -8.35 -4.46
CA THR A 70 10.79 -8.61 -5.57
C THR A 70 10.25 -9.71 -6.48
N ASP A 71 10.43 -9.53 -7.77
CA ASP A 71 10.19 -10.54 -8.80
C ASP A 71 11.42 -10.61 -9.69
N GLU A 72 12.26 -11.63 -9.47
CA GLU A 72 13.50 -11.84 -10.22
C GLU A 72 13.23 -12.11 -11.72
N LYS A 73 12.13 -12.80 -12.02
CA LYS A 73 11.77 -13.18 -13.39
C LYS A 73 11.33 -11.96 -14.18
N GLU A 74 10.48 -11.13 -13.58
CA GLU A 74 9.94 -9.93 -14.22
C GLU A 74 10.86 -8.70 -14.04
N ASN A 75 12.00 -8.85 -13.34
CA ASN A 75 12.96 -7.78 -13.07
C ASN A 75 12.34 -6.59 -12.31
N ILE A 76 11.54 -6.88 -11.28
CA ILE A 76 10.82 -5.89 -10.48
C ILE A 76 11.35 -5.88 -9.05
N GLU A 77 11.59 -4.68 -8.53
CA GLU A 77 11.88 -4.43 -7.12
C GLU A 77 10.95 -3.32 -6.62
N MET A 78 10.35 -3.48 -5.45
CA MET A 78 9.49 -2.47 -4.84
C MET A 78 9.77 -2.37 -3.35
N ILE A 79 9.93 -1.15 -2.87
CA ILE A 79 9.95 -0.83 -1.44
C ILE A 79 8.86 0.17 -1.12
N TRP A 80 8.17 -0.04 0.00
CA TRP A 80 7.16 0.89 0.48
C TRP A 80 7.23 1.01 2.00
N CYS A 81 7.51 2.20 2.48
CA CYS A 81 7.40 2.55 3.88
C CYS A 81 6.02 3.18 4.16
N HIS A 82 5.29 2.63 5.13
CA HIS A 82 3.96 3.08 5.52
C HIS A 82 4.01 3.63 6.94
N ASN A 83 3.79 4.93 7.11
CA ASN A 83 3.65 5.60 8.39
C ASN A 83 2.30 6.33 8.42
N PRO A 84 1.20 5.65 8.77
CA PRO A 84 -0.13 6.26 8.86
C PRO A 84 -0.23 7.17 10.09
N VAL A 85 -0.58 8.45 9.87
CA VAL A 85 -0.74 9.47 10.91
C VAL A 85 -2.19 9.94 10.94
N PRO A 86 -3.03 9.35 11.81
CA PRO A 86 -4.44 9.74 11.95
C PRO A 86 -4.59 11.05 12.73
N LYS A 87 -5.49 11.93 12.27
CA LYS A 87 -5.91 13.17 12.93
C LYS A 87 -7.43 13.19 13.05
N PHE A 88 -7.92 13.41 14.27
CA PHE A 88 -9.36 13.49 14.56
C PHE A 88 -9.83 14.94 14.56
N TYR A 89 -10.89 15.23 13.79
CA TYR A 89 -11.48 16.56 13.63
C TYR A 89 -12.92 16.64 14.15
N GLY A 90 -13.30 15.76 15.08
CA GLY A 90 -14.67 15.69 15.61
C GLY A 90 -15.62 14.90 14.72
N THR A 91 -15.88 15.38 13.49
CA THR A 91 -16.83 14.76 12.56
C THR A 91 -16.19 13.79 11.57
N LYS A 92 -14.86 13.79 11.49
CA LYS A 92 -14.07 12.95 10.59
C LYS A 92 -12.69 12.62 11.18
N ILE A 93 -12.10 11.54 10.68
CA ILE A 93 -10.71 11.16 10.88
C ILE A 93 -10.02 11.25 9.52
N GLU A 94 -8.90 11.95 9.46
CA GLU A 94 -8.04 12.01 8.27
C GLU A 94 -6.73 11.33 8.59
N THR A 95 -6.29 10.39 7.76
CA THR A 95 -5.06 9.62 7.96
C THR A 95 -4.15 9.84 6.77
N GLU A 96 -3.13 10.67 6.98
CA GLU A 96 -2.05 10.85 6.02
C GLU A 96 -1.13 9.64 6.10
N VAL A 97 -0.75 9.07 4.94
CA VAL A 97 0.18 7.95 4.88
C VAL A 97 1.53 8.49 4.43
N HIS A 98 2.43 8.71 5.39
CA HIS A 98 3.80 9.12 5.12
C HIS A 98 4.67 7.92 4.75
N GLY A 99 5.82 8.22 4.16
CA GLY A 99 6.81 7.23 3.76
C GLY A 99 6.91 7.11 2.24
N LYS A 100 8.10 6.69 1.79
CA LYS A 100 8.44 6.58 0.37
C LYS A 100 7.89 5.27 -0.19
N LYS A 101 7.26 5.33 -1.36
CA LYS A 101 6.95 4.17 -2.20
C LYS A 101 7.79 4.26 -3.47
N GLU A 102 8.57 3.23 -3.75
CA GLU A 102 9.38 3.13 -4.95
C GLU A 102 9.10 1.82 -5.66
N LEU A 103 8.93 1.90 -6.97
CA LEU A 103 8.89 0.75 -7.87
C LEU A 103 10.04 0.90 -8.87
N LYS A 104 10.89 -0.10 -8.95
CA LYS A 104 11.98 -0.17 -9.92
C LYS A 104 11.68 -1.24 -10.97
N LEU A 105 11.85 -0.86 -12.22
CA LEU A 105 11.84 -1.76 -13.37
C LEU A 105 13.31 -1.96 -13.78
N LEU A 106 13.94 -3.01 -13.24
CA LEU A 106 15.40 -3.18 -13.29
C LEU A 106 15.90 -3.35 -14.74
N ASN A 107 15.13 -4.02 -15.58
CA ASN A 107 15.42 -4.19 -17.01
C ASN A 107 15.32 -2.89 -17.82
N ARG A 108 14.54 -1.92 -17.35
CA ARG A 108 14.39 -0.58 -17.98
C ARG A 108 15.29 0.47 -17.34
N GLN A 109 15.91 0.18 -16.21
CA GLN A 109 16.67 1.13 -15.39
C GLN A 109 15.81 2.36 -15.02
N GLU A 110 14.55 2.12 -14.66
CA GLU A 110 13.59 3.17 -14.29
C GLU A 110 13.16 3.03 -12.84
N THR A 111 13.16 4.15 -12.11
CA THR A 111 12.69 4.23 -10.73
C THR A 111 11.48 5.15 -10.63
N TYR A 112 10.34 4.58 -10.25
CA TYR A 112 9.09 5.30 -10.05
C TYR A 112 8.89 5.58 -8.56
N VAL A 113 9.02 6.84 -8.17
CA VAL A 113 8.78 7.31 -6.80
C VAL A 113 7.37 7.87 -6.70
N MET A 114 6.64 7.47 -5.67
CA MET A 114 5.26 7.91 -5.46
C MET A 114 4.88 8.05 -3.99
N ASN A 115 3.90 8.91 -3.72
CA ASN A 115 3.24 9.02 -2.42
C ASN A 115 1.90 8.26 -2.43
N SER A 116 1.15 8.37 -1.33
CA SER A 116 -0.15 7.71 -1.15
C SER A 116 -1.28 8.73 -1.00
N PRO A 117 -2.52 8.40 -1.42
CA PRO A 117 -3.67 9.22 -1.09
C PRO A 117 -3.97 9.14 0.42
N MET A 118 -4.65 10.17 0.92
CA MET A 118 -5.10 10.25 2.31
C MET A 118 -6.39 9.44 2.51
N LEU A 119 -6.49 8.71 3.60
CA LEU A 119 -7.72 8.04 4.00
C LEU A 119 -8.58 8.99 4.84
N VAL A 120 -9.85 9.16 4.47
CA VAL A 120 -10.81 9.97 5.22
C VAL A 120 -11.98 9.10 5.64
N ILE A 121 -12.18 8.98 6.95
CA ILE A 121 -13.35 8.34 7.57
C ILE A 121 -14.26 9.46 8.08
N ARG A 122 -15.43 9.65 7.46
CA ARG A 122 -16.47 10.55 7.95
C ARG A 122 -17.36 9.81 8.93
N LEU A 123 -17.68 10.46 10.05
CA LEU A 123 -18.57 9.93 11.09
C LEU A 123 -19.96 10.56 11.03
N LEU A 124 -20.04 11.87 10.76
CA LEU A 124 -21.29 12.63 10.72
C LEU A 124 -21.33 13.60 9.52
N PRO A 125 -22.51 13.94 9.00
CA PRO A 125 -23.82 13.31 9.25
C PRO A 125 -24.00 11.99 8.49
N PHE A 126 -23.21 11.77 7.44
CA PHE A 126 -23.26 10.55 6.62
C PHE A 126 -21.94 9.78 6.75
N PRO A 127 -21.94 8.66 7.49
CA PRO A 127 -20.78 7.80 7.62
C PRO A 127 -20.24 7.34 6.27
N GLY A 128 -18.91 7.32 6.12
CA GLY A 128 -18.30 6.88 4.88
C GLY A 128 -16.78 6.87 4.93
N VAL A 129 -16.17 6.17 3.99
CA VAL A 129 -14.71 6.05 3.86
C VAL A 129 -14.32 6.40 2.43
N ASP A 130 -13.38 7.33 2.28
CA ASP A 130 -12.86 7.76 0.98
C ASP A 130 -11.34 7.86 0.98
N TRP A 131 -10.77 7.58 -0.19
CA TRP A 131 -9.41 7.97 -0.54
C TRP A 131 -9.46 9.33 -1.23
N VAL A 132 -8.68 10.29 -0.72
CA VAL A 132 -8.68 11.68 -1.22
C VAL A 132 -7.26 12.24 -1.31
N GLY A 133 -7.11 13.35 -2.02
CA GLY A 133 -5.86 14.11 -2.06
C GLY A 133 -5.04 13.85 -3.32
N ASN A 134 -3.82 14.39 -3.33
CA ASN A 134 -2.94 14.37 -4.49
C ASN A 134 -1.96 13.20 -4.40
N VAL A 135 -1.82 12.46 -5.51
CA VAL A 135 -0.77 11.46 -5.68
C VAL A 135 0.10 11.86 -6.86
N THR A 136 1.40 11.92 -6.64
CA THR A 136 2.40 12.14 -7.67
C THR A 136 3.17 10.84 -7.88
N ILE A 137 3.39 10.48 -9.14
CA ILE A 137 4.23 9.36 -9.56
C ILE A 137 5.27 9.92 -10.53
N LYS A 138 6.54 9.89 -10.14
CA LYS A 138 7.64 10.49 -10.90
C LYS A 138 8.68 9.44 -11.26
N CYS A 139 9.18 9.48 -12.49
CA CYS A 139 10.39 8.77 -12.92
C CYS A 139 11.40 9.81 -13.41
N GLU A 140 12.54 9.91 -12.74
CA GLU A 140 13.57 10.90 -13.04
C GLU A 140 14.32 10.56 -14.33
N GLU A 141 14.57 9.28 -14.55
CA GLU A 141 15.32 8.77 -15.69
C GLU A 141 14.64 9.04 -17.04
N THR A 142 13.31 9.22 -17.01
CA THR A 142 12.50 9.50 -18.22
C THR A 142 11.98 10.93 -18.29
N ASP A 143 12.22 11.74 -17.25
CA ASP A 143 11.63 13.07 -17.07
C ASP A 143 10.10 13.06 -17.31
N LEU A 144 9.42 12.06 -16.73
CA LEU A 144 7.97 11.94 -16.77
C LEU A 144 7.37 11.93 -15.38
N GLN A 145 6.25 12.63 -15.23
CA GLN A 145 5.49 12.68 -13.99
C GLN A 145 3.99 12.57 -14.26
N ALA A 146 3.30 11.79 -13.43
CA ALA A 146 1.86 11.76 -13.35
C ALA A 146 1.40 12.42 -12.05
N ASP A 147 0.51 13.42 -12.16
CA ASP A 147 -0.19 14.00 -11.01
C ASP A 147 -1.64 13.55 -11.05
N LEU A 148 -2.12 12.98 -9.94
CA LEU A 148 -3.46 12.44 -9.75
C LEU A 148 -4.14 13.17 -8.60
N TYR A 149 -5.42 13.43 -8.75
CA TYR A 149 -6.28 14.04 -7.75
C TYR A 149 -7.48 13.15 -7.47
N TYR A 150 -7.48 12.56 -6.27
CA TYR A 150 -8.56 11.72 -5.76
C TYR A 150 -9.59 12.59 -5.07
N ARG A 151 -10.84 12.54 -5.56
CA ARG A 151 -11.95 13.27 -4.95
C ARG A 151 -12.83 12.32 -4.14
N GLY A 152 -13.04 12.68 -2.88
CA GLY A 152 -14.02 12.04 -2.02
C GLY A 152 -15.45 12.42 -2.39
N SER A 153 -16.43 11.82 -1.71
CA SER A 153 -17.84 12.19 -1.91
C SER A 153 -18.09 13.65 -1.57
N SER A 154 -18.85 14.37 -2.40
CA SER A 154 -19.31 15.73 -2.14
C SER A 154 -20.80 15.76 -1.81
N PHE A 155 -21.19 16.61 -0.85
CA PHE A 155 -22.59 16.77 -0.41
C PHE A 155 -23.55 17.26 -1.51
N LEU A 156 -23.04 17.96 -2.55
CA LEU A 156 -23.85 18.69 -3.52
C LEU A 156 -23.85 18.08 -4.93
N SER A 157 -23.19 16.94 -5.15
CA SER A 157 -22.89 16.45 -6.50
C SER A 157 -23.22 14.97 -6.69
N ASN A 158 -24.24 14.69 -7.51
CA ASN A 158 -24.47 13.39 -8.15
C ASN A 158 -23.38 13.01 -9.17
N ARG A 159 -22.44 13.91 -9.47
CA ARG A 159 -21.26 13.61 -10.29
C ARG A 159 -20.13 13.07 -9.41
N GLY A 160 -20.28 11.79 -9.06
CA GLY A 160 -19.16 10.86 -8.94
C GLY A 160 -18.43 10.84 -7.60
N ASN A 161 -18.95 10.07 -6.64
CA ASN A 161 -18.09 9.49 -5.59
C ASN A 161 -16.87 8.82 -6.27
N ARG A 162 -15.70 8.92 -5.64
CA ARG A 162 -14.48 8.17 -6.03
C ARG A 162 -13.90 8.53 -7.41
N SER A 163 -14.19 9.74 -7.90
CA SER A 163 -13.59 10.22 -9.15
C SER A 163 -12.09 10.48 -8.99
N ILE A 164 -11.34 10.23 -10.06
CA ILE A 164 -9.92 10.57 -10.19
C ILE A 164 -9.74 11.43 -11.43
N LYS A 165 -8.95 12.50 -11.29
CA LYS A 165 -8.50 13.35 -12.39
C LYS A 165 -6.99 13.48 -12.32
N GLY A 166 -6.33 13.75 -13.44
CA GLY A 166 -4.90 13.93 -13.42
C GLY A 166 -4.32 14.24 -14.79
N LYS A 167 -3.00 14.22 -14.87
CA LYS A 167 -2.25 14.41 -16.11
C LYS A 167 -0.91 13.70 -16.04
N ILE A 168 -0.39 13.32 -17.21
CA ILE A 168 1.01 12.92 -17.42
C ILE A 168 1.69 14.04 -18.19
N PHE A 169 2.86 14.48 -17.73
CA PHE A 169 3.59 15.60 -18.31
C PHE A 169 5.11 15.43 -18.14
N VAL A 170 5.86 16.24 -18.88
CA VAL A 170 7.32 16.35 -18.79
C VAL A 170 7.67 17.50 -17.83
N PRO A 171 8.25 17.25 -16.64
CA PRO A 171 8.56 18.29 -15.67
C PRO A 171 9.46 19.41 -16.21
N SER A 172 10.54 19.08 -16.92
CA SER A 172 11.51 20.08 -17.42
C SER A 172 10.90 21.14 -18.35
N THR A 173 9.83 20.80 -19.07
CA THR A 173 9.16 21.68 -20.03
C THR A 173 7.75 22.07 -19.60
N SER A 174 7.24 21.48 -18.52
CA SER A 174 5.82 21.54 -18.11
C SER A 174 4.83 21.12 -19.20
N LYS A 175 5.29 20.42 -20.25
CA LYS A 175 4.47 19.99 -21.38
C LYS A 175 3.60 18.81 -20.96
N THR A 176 2.29 19.01 -20.95
CA THR A 176 1.32 17.93 -20.74
C THR A 176 1.29 17.01 -21.96
N ILE A 177 1.23 15.70 -21.74
CA ILE A 177 1.16 14.67 -22.79
C ILE A 177 -0.20 13.97 -22.77
N CYS A 178 -0.68 13.61 -21.58
CA CYS A 178 -1.98 12.96 -21.41
C CYS A 178 -2.80 13.58 -20.28
N GLU A 179 -4.12 13.57 -20.44
CA GLU A 179 -5.07 13.78 -19.35
C GLU A 179 -5.53 12.43 -18.78
N ILE A 180 -5.69 12.35 -17.47
CA ILE A 180 -6.22 11.17 -16.77
C ILE A 180 -7.60 11.51 -16.23
N ASN A 181 -8.58 10.66 -16.51
CA ASN A 181 -9.94 10.81 -16.00
C ASN A 181 -10.56 9.44 -15.70
N GLY A 182 -11.41 9.38 -14.69
CA GLY A 182 -12.22 8.20 -14.42
C GLY A 182 -12.68 8.08 -12.98
N HIS A 183 -12.89 6.84 -12.55
CA HIS A 183 -13.25 6.48 -11.18
C HIS A 183 -12.38 5.31 -10.73
N TRP A 184 -11.72 5.44 -9.57
CA TRP A 184 -10.79 4.43 -9.09
C TRP A 184 -11.47 3.12 -8.66
N ASP A 185 -12.80 3.11 -8.51
CA ASP A 185 -13.61 1.92 -8.26
C ASP A 185 -14.31 1.37 -9.52
N ARG A 186 -14.04 1.95 -10.70
CA ARG A 186 -14.58 1.51 -11.99
C ARG A 186 -13.47 1.49 -13.05
N THR A 187 -13.45 2.47 -13.93
CA THR A 187 -12.50 2.57 -15.04
C THR A 187 -11.77 3.89 -14.97
N VAL A 188 -10.47 3.86 -15.30
CA VAL A 188 -9.64 5.05 -15.47
C VAL A 188 -8.95 4.99 -16.82
N THR A 189 -8.98 6.10 -17.54
CA THR A 189 -8.43 6.24 -18.89
C THR A 189 -7.42 7.37 -18.96
N THR A 190 -6.44 7.23 -19.86
CA THR A 190 -5.62 8.34 -20.36
C THR A 190 -6.15 8.82 -21.70
N LYS A 191 -6.05 10.12 -21.97
CA LYS A 191 -6.30 10.73 -23.27
C LYS A 191 -5.05 11.50 -23.71
N ASP A 192 -4.46 11.12 -24.83
CA ASP A 192 -3.36 11.85 -25.45
C ASP A 192 -3.87 13.21 -25.97
N ILE A 193 -3.20 14.30 -25.58
CA ILE A 193 -3.68 15.65 -25.90
C ILE A 193 -3.47 16.05 -27.37
N THR A 194 -2.53 15.39 -28.06
CA THR A 194 -2.16 15.71 -29.44
C THR A 194 -2.99 14.88 -30.41
N THR A 195 -3.11 13.58 -30.15
CA THR A 195 -3.84 12.64 -31.04
C THR A 195 -5.30 12.47 -30.66
N GLY A 196 -5.69 12.83 -29.43
CA GLY A 196 -7.02 12.58 -28.90
C GLY A 196 -7.31 11.12 -28.57
N LYS A 197 -6.34 10.20 -28.77
CA LYS A 197 -6.47 8.76 -28.49
C LYS A 197 -6.75 8.55 -27.00
N VAL A 198 -7.79 7.77 -26.71
CA VAL A 198 -8.15 7.36 -25.35
C VAL A 198 -7.74 5.91 -25.14
N SER A 199 -7.06 5.64 -24.03
CA SER A 199 -6.62 4.30 -23.63
C SER A 199 -7.09 4.01 -22.20
N GLU A 200 -7.63 2.81 -21.97
CA GLU A 200 -7.93 2.34 -20.62
C GLU A 200 -6.63 1.93 -19.91
N ILE A 201 -6.39 2.47 -18.72
CA ILE A 201 -5.19 2.15 -17.91
C ILE A 201 -5.53 1.34 -16.66
N TYR A 202 -6.79 1.33 -16.25
CA TYR A 202 -7.26 0.56 -15.10
C TYR A 202 -8.74 0.23 -15.23
N ASN A 203 -9.08 -1.01 -14.85
CA ASN A 203 -10.43 -1.52 -14.75
C ASN A 203 -10.58 -2.30 -13.43
N ALA A 204 -11.39 -1.78 -12.52
CA ALA A 204 -11.61 -2.34 -11.19
C ALA A 204 -12.23 -3.73 -11.24
N LYS A 205 -13.15 -3.98 -12.18
CA LYS A 205 -13.78 -5.29 -12.32
C LYS A 205 -12.71 -6.34 -12.66
N GLU A 206 -11.86 -6.05 -13.63
CA GLU A 206 -10.78 -6.95 -14.03
C GLU A 206 -9.76 -7.12 -12.90
N ALA A 207 -9.30 -6.02 -12.31
CA ALA A 207 -8.29 -6.02 -11.24
C ALA A 207 -8.74 -6.81 -9.99
N LEU A 208 -10.04 -6.82 -9.70
CA LEU A 208 -10.60 -7.49 -8.51
C LEU A 208 -11.08 -8.92 -8.79
N SER A 209 -11.47 -9.24 -10.03
CA SER A 209 -12.06 -10.54 -10.39
C SER A 209 -11.14 -11.74 -10.14
N GLY A 210 -9.82 -11.56 -10.25
CA GLY A 210 -8.82 -12.60 -10.07
C GLY A 210 -8.17 -12.65 -8.68
N MET A 211 -8.73 -11.97 -7.68
CA MET A 211 -8.17 -12.00 -6.32
C MET A 211 -8.53 -13.31 -5.61
N THR A 212 -7.49 -14.05 -5.23
CA THR A 212 -7.61 -15.28 -4.42
C THR A 212 -7.07 -15.03 -3.02
N THR A 213 -7.69 -15.65 -2.02
CA THR A 213 -7.22 -15.58 -0.64
C THR A 213 -5.90 -16.34 -0.52
N PRO A 214 -4.85 -15.74 0.07
CA PRO A 214 -3.61 -16.45 0.34
C PRO A 214 -3.84 -17.64 1.28
N THR A 215 -3.06 -18.70 1.11
CA THR A 215 -3.12 -19.92 1.90
C THR A 215 -1.76 -20.27 2.47
N VAL A 216 -1.72 -20.91 3.63
CA VAL A 216 -0.48 -21.42 4.22
C VAL A 216 -0.12 -22.74 3.56
N LYS A 217 1.03 -22.82 2.88
CA LYS A 217 1.46 -24.05 2.21
C LYS A 217 1.98 -25.09 3.22
N ASP A 218 2.81 -24.64 4.15
CA ASP A 218 3.33 -25.48 5.23
C ASP A 218 3.25 -24.72 6.56
N PRO A 219 2.32 -25.10 7.45
CA PRO A 219 2.18 -24.46 8.75
C PRO A 219 3.44 -24.50 9.62
N LYS A 220 4.34 -25.48 9.41
CA LYS A 220 5.55 -25.66 10.24
C LYS A 220 6.61 -24.58 10.00
N ILE A 221 6.59 -23.94 8.84
CA ILE A 221 7.56 -22.90 8.48
C ILE A 221 7.03 -21.49 8.74
N VAL A 222 5.74 -21.33 9.03
CA VAL A 222 5.15 -20.05 9.45
C VAL A 222 5.70 -19.68 10.82
N LYS A 223 6.22 -18.45 10.93
CA LYS A 223 6.84 -17.98 12.17
C LYS A 223 5.80 -17.50 13.18
N PRO A 224 6.08 -17.54 14.49
CA PRO A 224 5.14 -17.06 15.51
C PRO A 224 4.77 -15.57 15.38
N PHE A 225 5.67 -14.78 14.79
CA PHE A 225 5.49 -13.35 14.55
C PHE A 225 4.84 -13.03 13.19
N GLU A 226 4.44 -14.03 12.41
CA GLU A 226 3.64 -13.79 11.20
C GLU A 226 2.23 -13.32 11.57
N SER A 227 1.70 -12.29 10.89
CA SER A 227 0.39 -11.69 11.15
C SER A 227 -0.75 -12.72 11.24
N THR A 228 -0.68 -13.77 10.40
CA THR A 228 -1.69 -14.84 10.38
C THR A 228 -1.71 -15.66 11.67
N VAL A 229 -0.57 -15.75 12.37
CA VAL A 229 -0.44 -16.44 13.67
C VAL A 229 -0.77 -15.49 14.81
N VAL A 230 -0.17 -14.29 14.82
CA VAL A 230 -0.38 -13.27 15.87
C VAL A 230 -1.87 -12.97 16.06
N TRP A 231 -2.60 -12.82 14.95
CA TRP A 231 -4.01 -12.44 14.97
C TRP A 231 -4.97 -13.63 14.73
N ALA A 232 -4.48 -14.87 14.80
CA ALA A 232 -5.27 -16.06 14.48
C ALA A 232 -6.53 -16.18 15.34
N GLU A 233 -6.38 -16.11 16.66
CA GLU A 233 -7.49 -16.29 17.60
C GLU A 233 -8.51 -15.15 17.51
N VAL A 234 -8.03 -13.91 17.35
CA VAL A 234 -8.87 -12.73 17.15
C VAL A 234 -9.71 -12.90 15.89
N SER A 235 -9.06 -13.28 14.79
CA SER A 235 -9.72 -13.47 13.48
C SER A 235 -10.72 -14.61 13.50
N GLN A 236 -10.38 -15.76 14.10
CA GLN A 236 -11.32 -16.88 14.27
C GLN A 236 -12.54 -16.49 15.12
N ALA A 237 -12.35 -15.73 16.20
CA ALA A 237 -13.44 -15.26 17.04
C ALA A 237 -14.36 -14.26 16.31
N ILE A 238 -13.79 -13.36 15.49
CA ILE A 238 -14.56 -12.44 14.63
C ILE A 238 -15.37 -13.23 13.59
N LEU A 239 -14.74 -14.18 12.90
CA LEU A 239 -15.41 -15.02 11.89
C LEU A 239 -16.55 -15.85 12.47
N SER A 240 -16.40 -16.32 13.71
CA SER A 240 -17.46 -17.02 14.46
C SER A 240 -18.45 -16.08 15.15
N ARG A 241 -18.34 -14.76 14.95
CA ARG A 241 -19.18 -13.71 15.57
C ARG A 241 -19.17 -13.73 17.10
N ASN A 242 -18.11 -14.27 17.71
CA ASN A 242 -17.93 -14.28 19.16
C ASN A 242 -17.11 -13.06 19.61
N TRP A 243 -17.82 -11.94 19.82
CA TRP A 243 -17.19 -10.65 20.16
C TRP A 243 -16.49 -10.64 21.52
N VAL A 244 -16.98 -11.41 22.48
CA VAL A 244 -16.35 -11.54 23.81
C VAL A 244 -14.99 -12.20 23.66
N LYS A 245 -14.92 -13.34 22.96
CA LYS A 245 -13.66 -14.03 22.68
C LYS A 245 -12.71 -13.19 21.83
N ALA A 246 -13.22 -12.48 20.82
CA ALA A 246 -12.41 -11.61 19.98
C ALA A 246 -11.75 -10.49 20.79
N LYS A 247 -12.51 -9.85 21.70
CA LYS A 247 -11.98 -8.83 22.60
C LYS A 247 -10.92 -9.40 23.54
N GLN A 248 -11.18 -10.55 24.16
CA GLN A 248 -10.23 -11.21 25.06
C GLN A 248 -8.92 -11.57 24.34
N ALA A 249 -8.99 -12.23 23.18
CA ALA A 249 -7.82 -12.59 22.39
C ALA A 249 -7.02 -11.35 21.96
N LYS A 250 -7.72 -10.27 21.55
CA LYS A 250 -7.08 -9.00 21.19
C LYS A 250 -6.34 -8.39 22.39
N THR A 251 -6.97 -8.37 23.56
CA THR A 251 -6.35 -7.88 24.79
C THR A 251 -5.09 -8.67 25.15
N ILE A 252 -5.09 -9.99 24.98
CA ILE A 252 -3.91 -10.84 25.25
C ILE A 252 -2.71 -10.42 24.37
N VAL A 253 -2.93 -10.23 23.06
CA VAL A 253 -1.88 -9.78 22.13
C VAL A 253 -1.34 -8.41 22.54
N GLU A 254 -2.23 -7.45 22.81
CA GLU A 254 -1.85 -6.07 23.16
C GLU A 254 -1.19 -5.94 24.55
N GLU A 255 -1.56 -6.79 25.51
CA GLU A 255 -0.91 -6.84 26.83
C GLU A 255 0.47 -7.46 26.75
N THR A 256 0.61 -8.54 25.98
CA THR A 256 1.91 -9.18 25.75
C THR A 256 2.89 -8.20 25.13
N GLU A 257 2.49 -7.46 24.09
CA GLU A 257 3.35 -6.43 23.48
C GLU A 257 3.71 -5.30 24.46
N ARG A 258 2.76 -4.88 25.31
CA ARG A 258 3.02 -3.87 26.34
C ARG A 258 4.05 -4.34 27.37
N GLU A 259 4.00 -5.59 27.80
CA GLU A 259 5.00 -6.14 28.73
C GLU A 259 6.37 -6.29 28.06
N LEU A 260 6.43 -6.79 26.82
CA LEU A 260 7.68 -6.86 26.04
C LEU A 260 8.32 -5.48 25.84
N ALA A 261 7.50 -4.44 25.62
CA ALA A 261 7.98 -3.07 25.50
C ALA A 261 8.54 -2.53 26.83
N LYS A 262 7.90 -2.83 27.97
CA LYS A 262 8.41 -2.48 29.30
C LYS A 262 9.73 -3.19 29.61
N GLU A 263 9.82 -4.48 29.28
CA GLU A 263 11.03 -5.27 29.49
C GLU A 263 12.21 -4.69 28.70
N ARG A 264 12.03 -4.45 27.40
CA ARG A 264 13.04 -3.81 26.55
C ARG A 264 13.49 -2.46 27.11
N LYS A 265 12.54 -1.62 27.53
CA LYS A 265 12.84 -0.32 28.14
C LYS A 265 13.64 -0.47 29.44
N SER A 266 13.31 -1.45 30.28
CA SER A 266 14.02 -1.72 31.54
C SER A 266 15.47 -2.13 31.31
N LYS A 267 15.73 -2.83 30.20
CA LYS A 267 17.06 -3.27 29.78
C LYS A 267 17.81 -2.25 28.91
N SER A 268 17.19 -1.10 28.60
CA SER A 268 17.70 -0.13 27.63
C SER A 268 17.99 -0.74 26.25
N GLU A 269 17.25 -1.78 25.87
CA GLU A 269 17.38 -2.45 24.58
C GLU A 269 16.66 -1.66 23.48
N ILE A 270 17.38 -1.38 22.40
CA ILE A 270 16.83 -0.76 21.20
C ILE A 270 16.32 -1.89 20.29
N TRP A 271 15.07 -1.76 19.82
CA TRP A 271 14.55 -2.69 18.82
C TRP A 271 15.28 -2.49 17.49
N VAL A 272 15.79 -3.59 16.93
CA VAL A 272 16.41 -3.62 15.60
C VAL A 272 15.52 -4.48 14.70
N PRO A 273 14.91 -3.90 13.64
CA PRO A 273 14.13 -4.69 12.70
C PRO A 273 14.99 -5.78 12.06
N LYS A 274 14.37 -6.93 11.81
CA LYS A 274 15.07 -8.13 11.36
C LYS A 274 15.43 -8.06 9.88
N HIS A 275 14.53 -7.52 9.06
CA HIS A 275 14.65 -7.56 7.60
C HIS A 275 15.07 -6.22 6.99
N PHE A 276 15.11 -5.16 7.81
CA PHE A 276 15.37 -3.81 7.37
C PHE A 276 16.38 -3.11 8.27
N THR A 277 17.33 -2.42 7.65
CA THR A 277 18.08 -1.36 8.31
C THR A 277 17.26 -0.08 8.17
N VAL A 278 16.89 0.53 9.30
CA VAL A 278 15.96 1.67 9.30
C VAL A 278 16.62 2.88 9.92
N SER A 279 16.53 4.01 9.22
CA SER A 279 16.93 5.32 9.71
C SER A 279 15.75 6.28 9.74
N TYR A 280 15.79 7.25 10.64
CA TYR A 280 14.78 8.30 10.74
C TYR A 280 15.45 9.66 10.88
N SER A 281 15.01 10.62 10.07
CA SER A 281 15.30 12.05 10.27
C SER A 281 14.01 12.85 10.23
N LYS A 282 14.03 14.07 10.78
CA LYS A 282 12.85 14.94 10.74
C LYS A 282 12.59 15.45 9.32
N GLU A 283 13.64 15.57 8.51
CA GLU A 283 13.62 16.13 7.17
C GLU A 283 13.21 15.09 6.11
N SER A 284 13.77 13.88 6.19
CA SER A 284 13.55 12.80 5.22
C SER A 284 12.55 11.73 5.68
N GLY A 285 12.12 11.77 6.93
CA GLY A 285 11.25 10.76 7.52
C GLY A 285 11.94 9.41 7.67
N TRP A 286 11.15 8.33 7.59
CA TRP A 286 11.65 6.95 7.68
C TRP A 286 12.25 6.50 6.35
N ALA A 287 13.51 6.09 6.39
CA ALA A 287 14.26 5.59 5.24
C ALA A 287 14.76 4.16 5.53
N PRO A 288 13.96 3.14 5.15
CA PRO A 288 14.35 1.75 5.28
C PRO A 288 15.19 1.28 4.08
N THR A 289 16.16 0.41 4.36
CA THR A 289 16.94 -0.34 3.37
C THR A 289 16.77 -1.83 3.65
N PRO A 290 16.39 -2.66 2.66
CA PRO A 290 16.31 -4.11 2.83
C PRO A 290 17.70 -4.68 3.17
N ASN A 291 17.75 -5.63 4.12
CA ASN A 291 18.99 -6.30 4.48
C ASN A 291 19.42 -7.34 3.43
N GLU A 292 18.46 -7.83 2.64
CA GLU A 292 18.69 -8.79 1.55
C GLU A 292 18.29 -8.18 0.21
N ARG A 293 19.00 -8.55 -0.86
CA ARG A 293 18.72 -8.06 -2.23
C ARG A 293 17.43 -8.63 -2.82
N TRP A 294 17.02 -9.83 -2.39
CA TRP A 294 15.88 -10.54 -2.94
C TRP A 294 15.03 -11.07 -1.80
N VAL A 295 13.71 -10.95 -1.91
CA VAL A 295 12.79 -11.56 -0.96
C VAL A 295 12.69 -13.05 -1.28
N PRO A 296 12.99 -13.96 -0.32
CA PRO A 296 12.89 -15.38 -0.57
C PRO A 296 11.42 -15.83 -0.75
N PRO A 297 11.18 -17.03 -1.29
CA PRO A 297 9.84 -17.61 -1.34
C PRO A 297 9.19 -17.72 0.05
N ALA A 298 7.90 -17.42 0.10
CA ALA A 298 7.14 -17.29 1.33
C ALA A 298 6.44 -18.57 1.77
N PRO A 299 6.13 -18.70 3.07
CA PRO A 299 5.29 -19.79 3.58
C PRO A 299 3.80 -19.63 3.23
N ILE A 300 3.35 -18.39 2.98
CA ILE A 300 2.00 -18.05 2.55
C ILE A 300 2.00 -17.86 1.03
N ILE A 301 1.09 -18.51 0.32
CA ILE A 301 1.03 -18.47 -1.14
C ILE A 301 -0.36 -18.09 -1.60
N VAL A 302 -0.42 -17.17 -2.57
CA VAL A 302 -1.64 -16.87 -3.33
C VAL A 302 -1.81 -17.92 -4.42
N PRO A 303 -2.88 -18.73 -4.39
CA PRO A 303 -3.13 -19.73 -5.43
C PRO A 303 -3.22 -19.07 -6.81
N THR A 304 -2.58 -19.70 -7.79
CA THR A 304 -2.60 -19.30 -9.20
C THR A 304 -3.80 -19.88 -9.93
#